data_AF-A0A542DNX9-F1
#
_entry.id   AF-A0A542DNX9-F1
#
_cell.length_a   1.000
_cell.length_b   1.000
_cell.length_c   1.000
_cell.angle_alpha   90.00
_cell.angle_beta   90.00
_cell.angle_gamma   90.00
#
_symmetry.space_group_name_H-M   'P 1'
#
loop_
_entity.id
_entity.type
_entity.pdbx_description
1 polymer ?
#
loop_
_entity_poly.entity_id
_entity_poly.type
_entity_poly.pdbx_seq_one_letter_code
_entity_poly.pdbx_strand_id
1 'polypeptide(L)'
;MSTDSTPEAPAVTPAGLGLPDQPLTAGPQDPPAAHVRAKVDAQLRALLRYEPGTRSGADPEDLHQMRVAVRRMRSVLKLSGELLGPDAERVRVELGWLGGALGEVRDHDVLIEHLHEVVRDFEEQDQPAAAELIAVFTGQRGRSKGKLTRALNSKRYRQLRLDTAALATGSAAGQEAARAEDTAKEKGAALVGTLRKPYRRFRKAVRALPADPPDDELHELRIHCKRLRYAAELARPAAGKKGTKRIKTLVGATKELQTVLGEHQDAVVAAERVRALVDEHEGGVAFVAGRIVERELARRAEARQAWRGIVKDIDSAARALL
;
A
#
# COMPACT_ATOMS: atom_id res chain seq x y z
N MET A 1 6.55 5.09 42.08
CA MET A 1 5.59 5.16 40.96
C MET A 1 5.73 3.86 40.19
N SER A 2 4.76 2.97 40.36
CA SER A 2 4.79 1.61 39.83
C SER A 2 4.68 1.62 38.32
N THR A 3 5.67 1.04 37.64
CA THR A 3 5.63 0.71 36.23
C THR A 3 4.68 -0.47 36.05
N ASP A 4 3.43 -0.17 35.71
CA ASP A 4 2.47 -1.18 35.25
C ASP A 4 2.90 -1.66 33.86
N SER A 5 3.88 -2.57 33.83
CA SER A 5 4.22 -3.34 32.64
C SER A 5 3.10 -4.33 32.42
N THR A 6 2.11 -3.94 31.62
CA THR A 6 1.18 -4.90 31.03
C THR A 6 2.01 -5.98 30.33
N PRO A 7 1.88 -7.27 30.69
CA PRO A 7 2.70 -8.32 30.10
C PRO A 7 2.49 -8.33 28.58
N GLU A 8 3.57 -8.16 27.83
CA GLU A 8 3.55 -8.22 26.38
C GLU A 8 3.05 -9.61 25.98
N ALA A 9 1.88 -9.67 25.34
CA ALA A 9 1.32 -10.94 24.91
C ALA A 9 2.33 -11.66 24.01
N PRO A 10 2.55 -12.98 24.19
CA PRO A 10 3.56 -13.71 23.44
C PRO A 10 3.35 -13.53 21.94
N ALA A 11 4.44 -13.23 21.23
CA ALA A 11 4.41 -13.02 19.79
C ALA A 11 3.82 -14.26 19.10
N VAL A 12 2.78 -14.04 18.30
CA VAL A 12 2.13 -15.14 17.56
C VAL A 12 3.08 -15.61 16.46
N THR A 13 3.43 -16.90 16.50
CA THR A 13 4.33 -17.52 15.53
C THR A 13 3.54 -18.05 14.33
N PRO A 14 4.18 -18.22 13.15
CA PRO A 14 3.55 -18.90 12.01
C PRO A 14 2.99 -20.29 12.38
N ALA A 15 3.76 -21.09 13.13
CA ALA A 15 3.33 -22.41 13.59
C ALA A 15 2.08 -22.35 14.48
N GLY A 16 1.96 -21.32 15.33
CA GLY A 16 0.76 -21.08 16.15
C GLY A 16 -0.50 -20.74 15.34
N LEU A 17 -0.36 -20.43 14.05
CA LEU A 17 -1.47 -20.25 13.10
C LEU A 17 -1.68 -21.47 12.18
N GLY A 18 -0.94 -22.56 12.38
CA GLY A 18 -1.00 -23.75 11.52
C GLY A 18 -0.25 -23.60 10.19
N LEU A 19 0.66 -22.63 10.07
CA LEU A 19 1.57 -22.54 8.92
C LEU A 19 2.75 -23.51 9.10
N PRO A 20 3.30 -24.07 8.01
CA PRO A 20 4.54 -24.85 8.08
C PRO A 20 5.72 -23.99 8.56
N ASP A 21 6.80 -24.61 9.03
CA ASP A 21 7.98 -23.85 9.50
C ASP A 21 8.59 -23.01 8.38
N GLN A 22 8.76 -23.64 7.20
CA GLN A 22 9.28 -22.96 6.02
C GLN A 22 8.17 -22.26 5.24
N PRO A 23 8.44 -21.08 4.65
CA PRO A 23 7.47 -20.42 3.78
C PRO A 23 7.07 -21.32 2.60
N LEU A 24 5.79 -21.26 2.26
CA LEU A 24 5.27 -21.90 1.06
C LEU A 24 5.98 -21.33 -0.17
N THR A 25 6.40 -22.22 -1.06
CA THR A 25 7.01 -21.86 -2.34
C THR A 25 6.16 -22.43 -3.48
N ALA A 26 6.23 -21.78 -4.64
CA ALA A 26 5.57 -22.24 -5.85
C ALA A 26 6.55 -22.13 -7.02
N GLY A 27 6.84 -23.28 -7.63
CA GLY A 27 7.67 -23.40 -8.82
C GLY A 27 6.91 -23.03 -10.10
N PRO A 28 7.61 -22.82 -11.23
CA PRO A 28 7.00 -22.31 -12.46
C PRO A 28 5.88 -23.18 -13.07
N GLN A 29 5.82 -24.46 -12.71
CA GLN A 29 4.83 -25.42 -13.23
C GLN A 29 3.62 -25.60 -12.31
N ASP A 30 3.65 -25.01 -11.11
CA ASP A 30 2.60 -25.18 -10.13
C ASP A 30 1.30 -24.47 -10.57
N PRO A 31 0.14 -24.92 -10.07
CA PRO A 31 -1.13 -24.26 -10.34
C PRO A 31 -1.08 -22.78 -9.92
N PRO A 32 -1.76 -21.86 -10.64
CA PRO A 32 -1.82 -20.44 -10.27
C PRO A 32 -2.25 -20.21 -8.82
N ALA A 33 -3.16 -21.03 -8.29
CA ALA A 33 -3.57 -20.98 -6.88
C ALA A 33 -2.40 -21.19 -5.90
N ALA A 34 -1.43 -22.05 -6.21
CA ALA A 34 -0.26 -22.29 -5.36
C ALA A 34 0.62 -21.03 -5.26
N HIS A 35 0.82 -20.30 -6.36
CA HIS A 35 1.54 -19.03 -6.35
C HIS A 35 0.84 -17.96 -5.51
N VAL A 36 -0.49 -17.88 -5.59
CA VAL A 36 -1.28 -16.95 -4.76
C VAL A 36 -1.15 -17.32 -3.28
N ARG A 37 -1.31 -18.60 -2.92
CA ARG A 37 -1.12 -19.12 -1.56
C ARG A 37 0.26 -18.82 -1.00
N ALA A 38 1.32 -19.14 -1.76
CA ALA A 38 2.71 -18.83 -1.39
C ALA A 38 2.92 -17.32 -1.15
N LYS A 39 2.30 -16.48 -1.97
CA LYS A 39 2.38 -15.02 -1.80
C LYS A 39 1.64 -14.55 -0.54
N VAL A 40 0.46 -15.11 -0.24
CA VAL A 40 -0.31 -14.79 0.97
C VAL A 40 0.48 -15.21 2.22
N ASP A 41 1.02 -16.44 2.26
CA ASP A 41 1.88 -16.91 3.36
C ASP A 41 3.08 -15.98 3.59
N ALA A 42 3.84 -15.69 2.53
CA ALA A 42 5.01 -14.81 2.64
C ALA A 42 4.67 -13.43 3.20
N GLN A 43 3.50 -12.86 2.86
CA GLN A 43 3.10 -11.57 3.41
C GLN A 43 2.49 -11.68 4.82
N LEU A 44 1.82 -12.78 5.17
CA LEU A 44 1.35 -13.03 6.53
C LEU A 44 2.55 -13.15 7.49
N ARG A 45 3.61 -13.86 7.09
CA ARG A 45 4.86 -13.93 7.87
C ARG A 45 5.51 -12.56 8.05
N ALA A 46 5.55 -11.75 6.99
CA ALA A 46 6.04 -10.37 7.10
C ALA A 46 5.20 -9.56 8.09
N LEU A 47 3.87 -9.66 8.02
CA LEU A 47 2.97 -9.01 8.96
C LEU A 47 3.26 -9.42 10.41
N LEU A 48 3.43 -10.72 10.68
CA LEU A 48 3.77 -11.23 12.03
C LEU A 48 5.13 -10.74 12.51
N ARG A 49 6.12 -10.68 11.62
CA ARG A 49 7.47 -10.20 11.94
C ARG A 49 7.47 -8.75 12.42
N TYR A 50 6.70 -7.88 11.76
CA TYR A 50 6.66 -6.45 12.04
C TYR A 50 5.59 -6.05 13.07
N GLU A 51 4.74 -7.00 13.50
CA GLU A 51 3.68 -6.73 14.49
C GLU A 51 4.22 -6.26 15.85
N PRO A 52 5.25 -6.89 16.47
CA PRO A 52 5.76 -6.45 17.77
C PRO A 52 6.27 -5.00 17.76
N GLY A 53 7.07 -4.64 16.75
CA GLY A 53 7.56 -3.28 16.55
C GLY A 53 6.44 -2.28 16.23
N THR A 54 5.44 -2.70 15.45
CA THR A 54 4.23 -1.90 15.22
C THR A 54 3.43 -1.68 16.51
N ARG A 55 3.42 -2.65 17.46
CA ARG A 55 2.75 -2.50 18.75
C ARG A 55 3.49 -1.54 19.66
N SER A 56 4.78 -1.79 19.89
CA SER A 56 5.63 -0.95 20.73
C SER A 56 5.74 0.48 20.20
N GLY A 57 5.75 0.64 18.87
CA GLY A 57 5.99 1.93 18.22
C GLY A 57 7.44 2.39 18.30
N ALA A 58 8.38 1.46 18.51
CA ALA A 58 9.81 1.75 18.63
C ALA A 58 10.42 2.26 17.33
N ASP A 59 10.01 1.69 16.19
CA ASP A 59 10.46 2.09 14.85
C ASP A 59 9.25 2.35 13.92
N PRO A 60 9.09 3.55 13.35
CA PRO A 60 8.07 3.85 12.34
C PRO A 60 8.14 2.93 11.11
N GLU A 61 9.30 2.35 10.80
CA GLU A 61 9.48 1.44 9.68
C GLU A 61 8.76 0.10 9.88
N ASP A 62 8.60 -0.37 11.12
CA ASP A 62 7.84 -1.58 11.41
C ASP A 62 6.36 -1.42 11.02
N LEU A 63 5.76 -0.27 11.36
CA LEU A 63 4.40 0.09 10.94
C LEU A 63 4.31 0.16 9.41
N HIS A 64 5.31 0.77 8.77
CA HIS A 64 5.37 0.87 7.30
C HIS A 64 5.38 -0.52 6.67
N GLN A 65 6.26 -1.41 7.10
CA GLN A 65 6.40 -2.75 6.54
C GLN A 65 5.18 -3.64 6.84
N MET A 66 4.59 -3.54 8.02
CA MET A 66 3.33 -4.24 8.34
C MET A 66 2.20 -3.78 7.40
N ARG A 67 2.07 -2.47 7.15
CA ARG A 67 1.10 -1.92 6.17
C ARG A 67 1.40 -2.39 4.75
N VAL A 68 2.67 -2.46 4.35
CA VAL A 68 3.09 -2.97 3.03
C VAL A 68 2.65 -4.41 2.85
N ALA A 69 2.82 -5.26 3.85
CA ALA A 69 2.39 -6.66 3.84
C ALA A 69 0.87 -6.78 3.65
N VAL A 70 0.07 -6.07 4.46
CA VAL A 70 -1.41 -6.04 4.35
C VAL A 70 -1.85 -5.59 2.96
N ARG A 71 -1.29 -4.49 2.45
CA ARG A 71 -1.60 -3.97 1.11
C ARG A 71 -1.29 -4.97 0.00
N ARG A 72 -0.16 -5.67 0.09
CA ARG A 72 0.23 -6.69 -0.89
C ARG A 72 -0.72 -7.89 -0.87
N MET A 73 -1.10 -8.38 0.31
CA MET A 73 -2.13 -9.43 0.42
C MET A 73 -3.45 -8.99 -0.21
N ARG A 74 -3.97 -7.81 0.14
CA ARG A 74 -5.21 -7.28 -0.45
C ARG A 74 -5.15 -7.19 -1.97
N SER A 75 -4.01 -6.76 -2.51
CA SER A 75 -3.84 -6.59 -3.96
C SER A 75 -3.83 -7.94 -4.67
N VAL A 76 -3.14 -8.93 -4.12
CA VAL A 76 -3.10 -10.31 -4.64
C VAL A 76 -4.48 -10.96 -4.59
N LEU A 77 -5.19 -10.87 -3.46
CA LEU A 77 -6.55 -11.40 -3.32
C LEU A 77 -7.57 -10.67 -4.22
N LYS A 78 -7.36 -9.38 -4.49
CA LYS A 78 -8.20 -8.64 -5.44
C LYS A 78 -8.04 -9.11 -6.88
N LEU A 79 -6.81 -9.48 -7.26
CA LEU A 79 -6.49 -9.85 -8.65
C LEU A 79 -6.75 -11.33 -8.93
N SER A 80 -6.55 -12.19 -7.93
CA SER A 80 -6.48 -13.64 -8.11
C SER A 80 -7.11 -14.43 -6.96
N GLY A 81 -7.88 -13.78 -6.08
CA GLY A 81 -8.54 -14.44 -4.94
C GLY A 81 -9.61 -15.44 -5.34
N GLU A 82 -10.24 -15.28 -6.50
CA GLU A 82 -11.23 -16.25 -7.03
C GLU A 82 -10.64 -17.67 -7.15
N LEU A 83 -9.33 -17.79 -7.38
CA LEU A 83 -8.61 -19.07 -7.43
C LEU A 83 -8.54 -19.78 -6.07
N LEU A 84 -8.81 -19.07 -4.97
CA LEU A 84 -8.75 -19.60 -3.61
C LEU A 84 -10.14 -19.82 -3.00
N GLY A 85 -11.21 -19.55 -3.74
CA GLY A 85 -12.59 -19.71 -3.27
C GLY A 85 -13.16 -18.47 -2.56
N PRO A 86 -14.41 -18.55 -2.06
CA PRO A 86 -15.17 -17.39 -1.56
C PRO A 86 -14.54 -16.75 -0.31
N ASP A 87 -13.83 -17.52 0.52
CA ASP A 87 -13.15 -17.01 1.72
C ASP A 87 -12.10 -15.95 1.40
N ALA A 88 -11.53 -15.95 0.18
CA ALA A 88 -10.58 -14.95 -0.25
C ALA A 88 -11.15 -13.53 -0.23
N GLU A 89 -12.44 -13.37 -0.56
CA GLU A 89 -13.12 -12.09 -0.49
C GLU A 89 -13.27 -11.62 0.95
N ARG A 90 -13.72 -12.52 1.85
CA ARG A 90 -13.90 -12.23 3.27
C ARG A 90 -12.58 -11.77 3.90
N VAL A 91 -11.50 -12.51 3.67
CA VAL A 91 -10.16 -12.14 4.14
C VAL A 91 -9.71 -10.81 3.55
N ARG A 92 -9.98 -10.54 2.27
CA ARG A 92 -9.61 -9.27 1.63
C ARG A 92 -10.31 -8.06 2.26
N VAL A 93 -11.58 -8.20 2.61
CA VAL A 93 -12.37 -7.16 3.31
C VAL A 93 -11.79 -6.89 4.69
N GLU A 94 -11.49 -7.95 5.46
CA GLU A 94 -10.92 -7.84 6.80
C GLU A 94 -9.50 -7.26 6.80
N LEU A 95 -8.65 -7.65 5.84
CA LEU A 95 -7.37 -6.98 5.60
C LEU A 95 -7.57 -5.50 5.25
N GLY A 96 -8.72 -5.14 4.67
CA GLY A 96 -9.09 -3.76 4.40
C GLY A 96 -9.35 -2.95 5.66
N TRP A 97 -10.09 -3.52 6.60
CA TRP A 97 -10.27 -2.94 7.93
C TRP A 97 -8.93 -2.73 8.65
N LEU A 98 -8.07 -3.76 8.71
CA LEU A 98 -6.75 -3.64 9.35
C LEU A 98 -5.87 -2.60 8.64
N GLY A 99 -5.89 -2.61 7.30
CA GLY A 99 -5.15 -1.65 6.48
C GLY A 99 -5.59 -0.20 6.71
N GLY A 100 -6.86 0.04 7.03
CA GLY A 100 -7.37 1.35 7.44
C GLY A 100 -6.77 1.80 8.76
N ALA A 101 -6.82 0.94 9.80
CA ALA A 101 -6.26 1.25 11.11
C ALA A 101 -4.74 1.52 11.08
N LEU A 102 -3.99 0.72 10.31
CA LEU A 102 -2.55 0.94 10.08
C LEU A 102 -2.30 2.23 9.27
N GLY A 103 -3.16 2.49 8.28
CA GLY A 103 -3.08 3.65 7.41
C GLY A 103 -3.20 4.95 8.18
N GLU A 104 -4.20 5.07 9.05
CA GLU A 104 -4.41 6.29 9.85
C GLU A 104 -3.13 6.70 10.60
N VAL A 105 -2.42 5.78 11.26
CA VAL A 105 -1.19 6.13 11.98
C VAL A 105 -0.07 6.54 11.02
N ARG A 106 0.14 5.76 9.95
CA ARG A 106 1.23 6.03 9.00
C ARG A 106 1.03 7.34 8.25
N ASP A 107 -0.21 7.68 7.93
CA ASP A 107 -0.52 8.93 7.24
C ASP A 107 -0.22 10.16 8.12
N HIS A 108 -0.29 10.02 9.46
CA HIS A 108 0.22 11.04 10.38
C HIS A 108 1.75 11.03 10.49
N ASP A 109 2.40 9.86 10.54
CA ASP A 109 3.87 9.79 10.58
C ASP A 109 4.49 10.54 9.39
N VAL A 110 3.99 10.26 8.19
CA VAL A 110 4.46 10.89 6.95
C VAL A 110 4.18 12.40 6.96
N LEU A 111 2.99 12.81 7.40
CA LEU A 111 2.67 14.24 7.48
C LEU A 111 3.59 14.96 8.47
N ILE A 112 3.78 14.42 9.67
CA ILE A 112 4.60 15.04 10.72
C ILE A 112 6.07 15.14 10.26
N GLU A 113 6.61 14.06 9.69
CA GLU A 113 7.95 14.04 9.11
C GLU A 113 8.10 15.13 8.04
N HIS A 114 7.15 15.19 7.10
CA HIS A 114 7.12 16.20 6.05
C HIS A 114 7.00 17.63 6.61
N LEU A 115 6.13 17.87 7.59
CA LEU A 115 5.97 19.20 8.20
C LEU A 115 7.27 19.65 8.88
N HIS A 116 7.97 18.77 9.58
CA HIS A 116 9.29 19.08 10.15
C HIS A 116 10.33 19.45 9.08
N GLU A 117 10.28 18.83 7.90
CA GLU A 117 11.13 19.22 6.77
C GLU A 117 10.77 20.61 6.25
N VAL A 118 9.47 20.88 6.06
CA VAL A 118 8.99 22.17 5.53
C VAL A 118 9.34 23.34 6.45
N VAL A 119 9.13 23.19 7.77
CA VAL A 119 9.32 24.29 8.72
C VAL A 119 10.78 24.51 9.11
N ARG A 120 11.69 23.60 8.72
CA ARG A 120 13.13 23.69 9.06
C ARG A 120 13.76 25.00 8.62
N ASP A 121 13.32 25.52 7.47
CA ASP A 121 13.85 26.74 6.86
C ASP A 121 13.02 27.98 7.19
N PHE A 122 12.12 27.91 8.17
CA PHE A 122 11.35 29.08 8.62
C PHE A 122 12.19 29.93 9.59
N GLU A 123 11.90 31.22 9.62
CA GLU A 123 12.53 32.20 10.51
C GLU A 123 12.37 31.79 11.99
N GLU A 124 13.35 32.14 12.82
CA GLU A 124 13.39 31.75 14.25
C GLU A 124 12.13 32.20 15.01
N GLN A 125 11.59 33.37 14.66
CA GLN A 125 10.35 33.90 15.25
C GLN A 125 9.10 33.06 14.96
N ASP A 126 9.11 32.26 13.88
CA ASP A 126 7.98 31.41 13.46
C ASP A 126 8.08 29.98 14.01
N GLN A 127 9.26 29.56 14.48
CA GLN A 127 9.50 28.20 14.98
C GLN A 127 8.57 27.80 16.14
N PRO A 128 8.24 28.67 17.13
CA PRO A 128 7.29 28.32 18.19
C PRO A 128 5.89 27.98 17.64
N ALA A 129 5.38 28.78 16.70
CA ALA A 129 4.07 28.55 16.09
C ALA A 129 4.08 27.29 15.20
N ALA A 130 5.19 27.00 14.51
CA ALA A 130 5.38 25.76 13.78
C ALA A 130 5.36 24.53 14.69
N ALA A 131 6.04 24.59 15.84
CA ALA A 131 6.03 23.51 16.82
C ALA A 131 4.61 23.27 17.39
N GLU A 132 3.86 24.33 17.68
CA GLU A 132 2.46 24.25 18.13
C GLU A 132 1.58 23.57 17.08
N LEU A 133 1.68 23.97 15.82
CA LEU A 133 0.96 23.36 14.70
C LEU A 133 1.26 21.86 14.57
N ILE A 134 2.54 21.46 14.65
CA ILE A 134 2.94 20.05 14.56
C ILE A 134 2.45 19.25 15.79
N ALA A 135 2.37 19.88 16.96
CA ALA A 135 1.86 19.25 18.17
C ALA A 135 0.39 18.81 18.01
N VAL A 136 -0.43 19.57 17.26
CA VAL A 136 -1.81 19.19 16.94
C VAL A 136 -1.86 17.85 16.21
N PHE A 137 -1.05 17.68 15.15
CA PHE A 137 -0.97 16.43 14.39
C PHE A 137 -0.36 15.28 15.21
N THR A 138 0.59 15.59 16.09
CA THR A 138 1.17 14.62 17.02
C THR A 138 0.10 14.07 17.99
N GLY A 139 -0.78 14.94 18.49
CA GLY A 139 -1.94 14.53 19.29
C GLY A 139 -2.93 13.65 18.50
N GLN A 140 -3.23 14.02 17.24
CA GLN A 140 -4.08 13.21 16.35
C GLN A 140 -3.48 11.82 16.10
N ARG A 141 -2.16 11.75 15.83
CA ARG A 141 -1.41 10.50 15.68
C ARG A 141 -1.54 9.62 16.92
N GLY A 142 -1.40 10.19 18.11
CA GLY A 142 -1.57 9.48 19.38
C GLY A 142 -2.95 8.83 19.52
N ARG A 143 -4.01 9.54 19.11
CA ARG A 143 -5.38 8.99 19.07
C ARG A 143 -5.52 7.83 18.08
N SER A 144 -4.99 7.97 16.87
CA SER A 144 -4.99 6.89 15.86
C SER A 144 -4.16 5.69 16.32
N LYS A 145 -3.03 5.91 16.99
CA LYS A 145 -2.21 4.84 17.60
C LYS A 145 -3.00 4.08 18.66
N GLY A 146 -3.75 4.78 19.52
CA GLY A 146 -4.65 4.16 20.48
C GLY A 146 -5.73 3.29 19.82
N LYS A 147 -6.32 3.74 18.70
CA LYS A 147 -7.27 2.93 17.91
C LYS A 147 -6.60 1.69 17.31
N LEU A 148 -5.40 1.83 16.74
CA LEU A 148 -4.64 0.72 16.18
C LEU A 148 -4.31 -0.33 17.25
N THR A 149 -3.86 0.09 18.44
CA THR A 149 -3.60 -0.82 19.56
C THR A 149 -4.84 -1.62 19.94
N ARG A 150 -6.02 -0.98 20.02
CA ARG A 150 -7.29 -1.69 20.26
C ARG A 150 -7.63 -2.67 19.14
N ALA A 151 -7.42 -2.28 17.87
CA ALA A 151 -7.65 -3.15 16.72
C ALA A 151 -6.75 -4.40 16.78
N LEU A 152 -5.46 -4.23 17.05
CA LEU A 152 -4.50 -5.33 17.17
C LEU A 152 -4.76 -6.24 18.40
N ASN A 153 -5.40 -5.73 19.45
CA ASN A 153 -5.80 -6.53 20.63
C ASN A 153 -7.15 -7.23 20.47
N SER A 154 -7.89 -6.95 19.41
CA SER A 154 -9.25 -7.45 19.21
C SER A 154 -9.31 -8.94 18.85
N LYS A 155 -10.43 -9.59 19.19
CA LYS A 155 -10.77 -10.94 18.68
C LYS A 155 -10.81 -10.95 17.14
N ARG A 156 -11.28 -9.86 16.53
CA ARG A 156 -11.36 -9.67 15.08
C ARG A 156 -9.99 -9.82 14.40
N TYR A 157 -8.95 -9.17 14.93
CA TYR A 157 -7.59 -9.31 14.41
C TYR A 157 -7.03 -10.72 14.60
N ARG A 158 -7.31 -11.37 15.73
CA ARG A 158 -6.93 -12.78 15.94
C ARG A 158 -7.57 -13.69 14.88
N GLN A 159 -8.87 -13.53 14.62
CA GLN A 159 -9.57 -14.31 13.60
C GLN A 159 -9.03 -14.02 12.19
N LEU A 160 -8.75 -12.76 11.87
CA LEU A 160 -8.14 -12.40 10.57
C LEU A 160 -6.83 -13.15 10.31
N ARG A 161 -5.95 -13.28 11.33
CA ARG A 161 -4.70 -14.03 11.18
C ARG A 161 -4.95 -15.52 10.92
N LEU A 162 -5.90 -16.13 11.64
CA LEU A 162 -6.29 -17.53 11.45
C LEU A 162 -6.88 -17.77 10.06
N ASP A 163 -7.84 -16.95 9.64
CA ASP A 163 -8.49 -17.04 8.33
C ASP A 163 -7.48 -16.86 7.20
N THR A 164 -6.52 -15.93 7.36
CA THR A 164 -5.47 -15.70 6.37
C THR A 164 -4.51 -16.90 6.29
N ALA A 165 -4.19 -17.52 7.42
CA ALA A 165 -3.35 -18.73 7.46
C ALA A 165 -4.06 -19.92 6.80
N ALA A 166 -5.34 -20.15 7.13
CA ALA A 166 -6.17 -21.18 6.50
C ALA A 166 -6.29 -20.97 4.98
N LEU A 167 -6.44 -19.72 4.54
CA LEU A 167 -6.44 -19.37 3.13
C LEU A 167 -5.08 -19.64 2.46
N ALA A 168 -3.98 -19.46 3.17
CA ALA A 168 -2.65 -19.76 2.65
C ALA A 168 -2.40 -21.28 2.54
N THR A 169 -2.83 -22.08 3.52
CA THR A 169 -2.59 -23.54 3.55
C THR A 169 -3.65 -24.35 2.80
N GLY A 170 -4.81 -23.77 2.52
CA GLY A 170 -5.91 -24.46 1.85
C GLY A 170 -6.69 -25.41 2.74
N SER A 171 -6.70 -25.17 4.07
CA SER A 171 -7.30 -26.08 5.05
C SER A 171 -8.85 -26.07 5.11
N ALA A 172 -9.55 -25.62 4.06
CA ALA A 172 -10.99 -25.73 3.91
C ALA A 172 -11.34 -26.17 2.48
N ALA A 173 -11.87 -27.39 2.35
CA ALA A 173 -12.74 -27.90 1.27
C ALA A 173 -12.40 -27.52 -0.19
N GLY A 174 -11.12 -27.49 -0.56
CA GLY A 174 -10.67 -27.05 -1.89
C GLY A 174 -9.63 -27.96 -2.53
N GLN A 175 -9.63 -29.25 -2.19
CA GLN A 175 -8.82 -30.28 -2.88
C GLN A 175 -9.58 -30.87 -4.07
N GLU A 176 -10.13 -30.04 -4.96
CA GLU A 176 -10.70 -30.53 -6.21
C GLU A 176 -10.88 -29.36 -7.20
N ALA A 177 -9.78 -28.95 -7.83
CA ALA A 177 -9.86 -28.20 -9.08
C ALA A 177 -8.57 -28.33 -9.90
N ALA A 178 -8.71 -29.05 -11.02
CA ALA A 178 -7.95 -28.96 -12.26
C ALA A 178 -6.53 -29.54 -12.29
N ARG A 179 -6.47 -30.86 -12.57
CA ARG A 179 -5.48 -31.38 -13.52
C ARG A 179 -5.86 -30.84 -14.91
N ALA A 180 -5.16 -29.82 -15.35
CA ALA A 180 -5.08 -29.46 -16.76
C ALA A 180 -3.60 -29.51 -17.15
N GLU A 181 -3.24 -30.54 -17.90
CA GLU A 181 -1.98 -30.57 -18.64
C GLU A 181 -2.07 -29.49 -19.70
N ASP A 182 -1.35 -28.40 -19.48
CA ASP A 182 -1.21 -27.33 -20.45
C ASP A 182 0.23 -26.82 -20.42
N THR A 183 0.82 -26.67 -21.60
CA THR A 183 2.26 -26.53 -21.74
C THR A 183 2.76 -25.20 -21.18
N ALA A 184 3.99 -25.19 -20.64
CA ALA A 184 4.58 -24.03 -19.97
C ALA A 184 4.65 -22.75 -20.84
N LYS A 185 4.58 -22.89 -22.17
CA LYS A 185 4.61 -21.79 -23.14
C LYS A 185 3.25 -21.07 -23.21
N GLU A 186 2.14 -21.79 -23.12
CA GLU A 186 0.78 -21.24 -23.08
C GLU A 186 0.50 -20.54 -21.73
N LYS A 187 1.01 -21.10 -20.62
CA LYS A 187 0.89 -20.51 -19.27
C LYS A 187 1.61 -19.15 -19.14
N GLY A 188 2.81 -19.02 -19.71
CA GLY A 188 3.54 -17.75 -19.76
C GLY A 188 2.80 -16.67 -20.57
N ALA A 189 2.19 -17.05 -21.70
CA ALA A 189 1.36 -16.16 -22.50
C ALA A 189 0.05 -15.78 -21.77
N ALA A 190 -0.57 -16.71 -21.05
CA ALA A 190 -1.77 -16.47 -20.24
C ALA A 190 -1.52 -15.48 -19.10
N LEU A 191 -0.39 -15.59 -18.37
CA LEU A 191 -0.03 -14.64 -17.32
C LEU A 191 0.31 -13.25 -17.88
N VAL A 192 0.99 -13.14 -19.02
CA VAL A 192 1.18 -11.85 -19.70
C VAL A 192 -0.17 -11.28 -20.17
N GLY A 193 -1.11 -12.15 -20.59
CA GLY A 193 -2.48 -11.78 -20.91
C GLY A 193 -3.22 -11.08 -19.77
N THR A 194 -2.88 -11.37 -18.51
CA THR A 194 -3.47 -10.68 -17.34
C THR A 194 -3.17 -9.17 -17.31
N LEU A 195 -2.13 -8.70 -18.03
CA LEU A 195 -1.79 -7.28 -18.16
C LEU A 195 -2.77 -6.50 -19.04
N ARG A 196 -3.46 -7.15 -19.99
CA ARG A 196 -4.33 -6.49 -20.96
C ARG A 196 -5.44 -5.69 -20.29
N LYS A 197 -6.11 -6.28 -19.29
CA LYS A 197 -7.25 -5.67 -18.59
C LYS A 197 -6.82 -4.47 -17.71
N PRO A 198 -5.81 -4.58 -16.82
CA PRO A 198 -5.26 -3.44 -16.09
C PRO A 198 -4.73 -2.32 -17.00
N TYR A 199 -4.00 -2.67 -18.06
CA TYR A 199 -3.48 -1.68 -19.02
C TYR A 199 -4.61 -0.95 -19.75
N ARG A 200 -5.62 -1.68 -20.25
CA ARG A 200 -6.80 -1.07 -20.90
C ARG A 200 -7.52 -0.12 -19.95
N ARG A 201 -7.69 -0.48 -18.67
CA ARG A 201 -8.31 0.39 -17.67
C ARG A 201 -7.46 1.63 -17.41
N PHE A 202 -6.14 1.49 -17.27
CA PHE A 202 -5.22 2.61 -17.13
C PHE A 202 -5.31 3.58 -18.32
N ARG A 203 -5.23 3.09 -19.56
CA ARG A 203 -5.38 3.93 -20.75
C ARG A 203 -6.76 4.58 -20.85
N LYS A 204 -7.82 3.88 -20.44
CA LYS A 204 -9.17 4.46 -20.41
C LYS A 204 -9.22 5.63 -19.43
N ALA A 205 -8.65 5.48 -18.24
CA ALA A 205 -8.54 6.56 -17.26
C ALA A 205 -7.75 7.74 -17.85
N VAL A 206 -6.55 7.51 -18.39
CA VAL A 206 -5.73 8.56 -19.03
C VAL A 206 -6.50 9.35 -20.09
N ARG A 207 -7.25 8.67 -20.96
CA ARG A 207 -8.01 9.31 -22.04
C ARG A 207 -9.24 10.08 -21.58
N ALA A 208 -9.76 9.77 -20.39
CA ALA A 208 -10.90 10.47 -19.82
C ALA A 208 -10.49 11.79 -19.15
N LEU A 209 -9.20 11.95 -18.81
CA LEU A 209 -8.70 13.14 -18.13
C LEU A 209 -8.73 14.37 -19.05
N PRO A 210 -9.25 15.52 -18.58
CA PRO A 210 -9.20 16.78 -19.32
C PRO A 210 -7.77 17.35 -19.37
N ALA A 211 -7.59 18.53 -19.97
CA ALA A 211 -6.28 19.20 -20.09
C ALA A 211 -5.69 19.57 -18.72
N ASP A 212 -6.53 20.03 -17.78
CA ASP A 212 -6.19 20.21 -16.37
C ASP A 212 -7.12 19.32 -15.52
N PRO A 213 -6.68 18.10 -15.16
CA PRO A 213 -7.53 17.16 -14.43
C PRO A 213 -7.73 17.59 -12.98
N PRO A 214 -8.94 17.39 -12.42
CA PRO A 214 -9.16 17.45 -10.98
C PRO A 214 -8.22 16.53 -10.17
N ASP A 215 -7.98 16.87 -8.90
CA ASP A 215 -7.06 16.12 -8.03
C ASP A 215 -7.51 14.67 -7.80
N ASP A 216 -8.82 14.46 -7.63
CA ASP A 216 -9.44 13.14 -7.44
C ASP A 216 -9.30 12.25 -8.69
N GLU A 217 -9.36 12.82 -9.89
CA GLU A 217 -9.11 12.08 -11.12
C GLU A 217 -7.64 11.64 -11.26
N LEU A 218 -6.68 12.48 -10.83
CA LEU A 218 -5.26 12.11 -10.76
C LEU A 218 -5.01 11.01 -9.70
N HIS A 219 -5.73 11.07 -8.57
CA HIS A 219 -5.71 10.02 -7.56
C HIS A 219 -6.19 8.67 -8.14
N GLU A 220 -7.31 8.67 -8.86
CA GLU A 220 -7.84 7.48 -9.51
C GLU A 220 -6.87 6.94 -10.59
N LEU A 221 -6.23 7.82 -11.37
CA LEU A 221 -5.19 7.42 -12.31
C LEU A 221 -4.05 6.67 -11.59
N ARG A 222 -3.59 7.19 -10.43
CA ARG A 222 -2.56 6.54 -9.62
C ARG A 222 -2.98 5.16 -9.14
N ILE A 223 -4.26 4.97 -8.78
CA ILE A 223 -4.82 3.66 -8.42
C ILE A 223 -4.76 2.70 -9.61
N HIS A 224 -5.11 3.15 -10.81
CA HIS A 224 -5.01 2.35 -12.03
C HIS A 224 -3.56 1.96 -12.35
N CYS A 225 -2.63 2.91 -12.24
CA CYS A 225 -1.20 2.67 -12.41
C CYS A 225 -0.68 1.60 -11.42
N LYS A 226 -1.09 1.69 -10.15
CA LYS A 226 -0.75 0.71 -9.11
C LYS A 226 -1.22 -0.70 -9.46
N ARG A 227 -2.45 -0.83 -9.98
CA ARG A 227 -3.01 -2.11 -10.41
C ARG A 227 -2.22 -2.70 -11.58
N LEU A 228 -1.82 -1.87 -12.55
CA LEU A 228 -0.98 -2.28 -13.66
C LEU A 228 0.40 -2.77 -13.19
N ARG A 229 1.06 -2.01 -12.30
CA ARG A 229 2.36 -2.40 -11.73
C ARG A 229 2.29 -3.75 -11.03
N TYR A 230 1.26 -3.98 -10.20
CA TYR A 230 1.12 -5.26 -9.49
C TYR A 230 0.89 -6.44 -10.44
N ALA A 231 0.06 -6.26 -11.48
CA ALA A 231 -0.11 -7.29 -12.49
C ALA A 231 1.22 -7.60 -13.20
N ALA A 232 2.03 -6.58 -13.49
CA ALA A 232 3.37 -6.74 -14.07
C ALA A 232 4.33 -7.49 -13.13
N GLU A 233 4.34 -7.14 -11.83
CA GLU A 233 5.14 -7.84 -10.83
C GLU A 233 4.75 -9.32 -10.68
N LEU A 234 3.45 -9.62 -10.75
CA LEU A 234 2.93 -11.00 -10.68
C LEU A 234 3.28 -11.82 -11.93
N ALA A 235 3.25 -11.20 -13.12
CA ALA A 235 3.62 -11.87 -14.37
C ALA A 235 5.13 -12.08 -14.52
N ARG A 236 5.96 -11.38 -13.74
CA ARG A 236 7.43 -11.39 -13.87
C ARG A 236 8.05 -12.79 -13.78
N PRO A 237 7.70 -13.67 -12.83
CA PRO A 237 8.31 -15.00 -12.71
C PRO A 237 7.95 -15.94 -13.87
N ALA A 238 6.77 -15.73 -14.48
CA ALA A 238 6.28 -16.54 -15.60
C ALA A 238 6.77 -16.04 -16.98
N ALA A 239 7.30 -14.81 -17.04
CA ALA A 239 7.81 -14.24 -18.27
C ALA A 239 9.25 -14.69 -18.49
N GLY A 240 9.52 -15.46 -19.56
CA GLY A 240 10.88 -15.84 -19.94
C GLY A 240 11.82 -14.63 -20.11
N LYS A 241 13.14 -14.84 -20.22
CA LYS A 241 14.20 -13.80 -20.10
C LYS A 241 13.87 -12.45 -20.78
N LYS A 242 13.45 -12.46 -22.05
CA LYS A 242 13.09 -11.23 -22.80
C LYS A 242 11.85 -10.54 -22.21
N GLY A 243 10.83 -11.30 -21.82
CA GLY A 243 9.63 -10.81 -21.14
C GLY A 243 9.94 -10.24 -19.75
N THR A 244 10.83 -10.89 -18.97
CA THR A 244 11.28 -10.34 -17.68
C THR A 244 11.89 -8.95 -17.82
N LYS A 245 12.73 -8.73 -18.85
CA LYS A 245 13.35 -7.41 -19.10
C LYS A 245 12.29 -6.35 -19.42
N ARG A 246 11.35 -6.67 -20.31
CA ARG A 246 10.24 -5.77 -20.68
C ARG A 246 9.32 -5.46 -19.50
N ILE A 247 9.00 -6.46 -18.67
CA ILE A 247 8.24 -6.26 -17.43
C ILE A 247 8.99 -5.34 -16.48
N LYS A 248 10.33 -5.48 -16.35
CA LYS A 248 11.13 -4.58 -15.52
C LYS A 248 11.03 -3.12 -16.01
N THR A 249 11.06 -2.90 -17.32
CA THR A 249 10.85 -1.56 -17.92
C THR A 249 9.46 -1.01 -17.58
N LEU A 250 8.38 -1.80 -17.75
CA LEU A 250 7.02 -1.38 -17.39
C LEU A 250 6.89 -1.07 -15.89
N VAL A 251 7.48 -1.90 -15.02
CA VAL A 251 7.51 -1.67 -13.57
C VAL A 251 8.29 -0.39 -13.24
N GLY A 252 9.36 -0.09 -13.98
CA GLY A 252 10.11 1.17 -13.84
C GLY A 252 9.25 2.40 -14.14
N ALA A 253 8.67 2.46 -15.34
CA ALA A 253 7.83 3.60 -15.76
C ALA A 253 6.59 3.78 -14.86
N THR A 254 5.97 2.67 -14.43
CA THR A 254 4.85 2.76 -13.47
C THR A 254 5.28 3.23 -12.08
N LYS A 255 6.49 2.90 -11.61
CA LYS A 255 7.03 3.45 -10.36
C LYS A 255 7.21 4.96 -10.45
N GLU A 256 7.79 5.44 -11.56
CA GLU A 256 8.02 6.85 -11.79
C GLU A 256 6.72 7.65 -11.78
N LEU A 257 5.68 7.18 -12.49
CA LEU A 257 4.37 7.84 -12.47
C LEU A 257 3.75 7.83 -11.07
N GLN A 258 3.97 6.74 -10.31
CA GLN A 258 3.46 6.65 -8.94
C GLN A 258 4.19 7.55 -7.94
N THR A 259 5.46 7.86 -8.19
CA THR A 259 6.23 8.84 -7.42
C THR A 259 5.63 10.22 -7.65
N VAL A 260 5.54 10.68 -8.90
CA VAL A 260 5.01 12.00 -9.25
C VAL A 260 3.56 12.20 -8.78
N LEU A 261 2.67 11.24 -9.09
CA LEU A 261 1.28 11.32 -8.60
C LEU A 261 1.17 11.06 -7.09
N GLY A 262 2.21 10.50 -6.46
CA GLY A 262 2.32 10.38 -5.01
C GLY A 262 2.60 11.74 -4.39
N GLU A 263 3.63 12.43 -4.88
CA GLU A 263 4.01 13.78 -4.45
C GLU A 263 2.85 14.78 -4.63
N HIS A 264 2.15 14.71 -5.78
CA HIS A 264 0.94 15.51 -6.01
C HIS A 264 -0.13 15.27 -4.93
N GLN A 265 -0.47 14.00 -4.67
CA GLN A 265 -1.49 13.65 -3.68
C GLN A 265 -1.06 14.07 -2.27
N ASP A 266 0.20 13.84 -1.92
CA ASP A 266 0.73 14.13 -0.59
C ASP A 266 0.71 15.64 -0.34
N ALA A 267 1.04 16.46 -1.35
CA ALA A 267 0.92 17.91 -1.29
C ALA A 267 -0.53 18.39 -1.13
N VAL A 268 -1.48 17.81 -1.89
CA VAL A 268 -2.92 18.12 -1.75
C VAL A 268 -3.40 17.81 -0.34
N VAL A 269 -3.11 16.61 0.18
CA VAL A 269 -3.56 16.18 1.51
C VAL A 269 -2.89 17.01 2.60
N ALA A 270 -1.61 17.34 2.49
CA ALA A 270 -0.92 18.19 3.45
C ALA A 270 -1.55 19.60 3.49
N ALA A 271 -1.79 20.21 2.34
CA ALA A 271 -2.45 21.52 2.24
C ALA A 271 -3.85 21.51 2.86
N GLU A 272 -4.68 20.50 2.54
CA GLU A 272 -6.03 20.37 3.10
C GLU A 272 -6.01 20.22 4.63
N ARG A 273 -5.13 19.33 5.14
CA ARG A 273 -5.05 19.07 6.58
C ARG A 273 -4.53 20.26 7.37
N VAL A 274 -3.55 21.00 6.83
CA VAL A 274 -3.02 22.22 7.47
C VAL A 274 -4.04 23.34 7.40
N ARG A 275 -4.73 23.50 6.27
CA ARG A 275 -5.77 24.53 6.11
C ARG A 275 -6.93 24.33 7.09
N ALA A 276 -7.31 23.08 7.37
CA ALA A 276 -8.34 22.79 8.37
C ALA A 276 -7.98 23.27 9.79
N LEU A 277 -6.70 23.51 10.10
CA LEU A 277 -6.29 24.09 11.38
C LEU A 277 -6.47 25.61 11.45
N VAL A 278 -6.52 26.30 10.31
CA VAL A 278 -6.63 27.77 10.24
C VAL A 278 -7.98 28.22 10.79
N ASP A 279 -9.04 27.45 10.61
CA ASP A 279 -10.36 27.77 11.15
C ASP A 279 -10.42 27.65 12.69
N GLU A 280 -9.45 26.95 13.30
CA GLU A 280 -9.39 26.64 14.73
C GLU A 280 -8.33 27.44 15.50
N HIS A 281 -7.45 28.18 14.81
CA HIS A 281 -6.31 28.87 15.42
C HIS A 281 -6.15 30.30 14.88
N GLU A 282 -5.68 31.22 15.73
CA GLU A 282 -5.41 32.62 15.38
C GLU A 282 -3.91 32.97 15.50
N GLY A 283 -3.52 34.11 14.95
CA GLY A 283 -2.16 34.66 15.14
C GLY A 283 -1.06 33.85 14.43
N GLY A 284 0.03 33.57 15.14
CA GLY A 284 1.24 32.97 14.57
C GLY A 284 1.01 31.60 13.93
N VAL A 285 0.14 30.76 14.51
CA VAL A 285 -0.18 29.43 13.97
C VAL A 285 -0.88 29.53 12.62
N ALA A 286 -1.85 30.46 12.48
CA ALA A 286 -2.53 30.71 11.21
C ALA A 286 -1.58 31.23 10.13
N PHE A 287 -0.63 32.09 10.50
CA PHE A 287 0.41 32.59 9.60
C PHE A 287 1.30 31.45 9.09
N VAL A 288 1.84 30.63 10.00
CA VAL A 288 2.68 29.46 9.66
C VAL A 288 1.91 28.45 8.80
N ALA A 289 0.65 28.15 9.15
CA ALA A 289 -0.22 27.29 8.37
C ALA A 289 -0.38 27.80 6.93
N GLY A 290 -0.61 29.11 6.74
CA GLY A 290 -0.68 29.74 5.43
C GLY A 290 0.60 29.56 4.60
N ARG A 291 1.77 29.74 5.23
CA ARG A 291 3.07 29.54 4.55
C ARG A 291 3.29 28.09 4.12
N ILE A 292 2.91 27.12 4.97
CA ILE A 292 2.99 25.70 4.64
C ILE A 292 2.05 25.39 3.46
N VAL A 293 0.79 25.84 3.52
CA VAL A 293 -0.19 25.63 2.43
C VAL A 293 0.33 26.18 1.10
N GLU A 294 0.94 27.36 1.09
CA GLU A 294 1.51 27.93 -0.14
C GLU A 294 2.64 27.07 -0.72
N ARG A 295 3.55 26.57 0.13
CA ARG A 295 4.61 25.63 -0.30
C ARG A 295 4.02 24.33 -0.86
N GLU A 296 2.97 23.79 -0.25
CA GLU A 296 2.29 22.59 -0.76
C GLU A 296 1.58 22.84 -2.09
N LEU A 297 0.97 24.00 -2.29
CA LEU A 297 0.36 24.37 -3.57
C LEU A 297 1.41 24.47 -4.69
N ALA A 298 2.60 24.99 -4.39
CA ALA A 298 3.73 24.98 -5.33
C ALA A 298 4.18 23.56 -5.69
N ARG A 299 4.39 22.68 -4.70
CA ARG A 299 4.74 21.26 -4.92
C ARG A 299 3.67 20.52 -5.74
N ARG A 300 2.40 20.77 -5.47
CA ARG A 300 1.27 20.23 -6.23
C ARG A 300 1.33 20.67 -7.69
N ALA A 301 1.67 21.93 -7.96
CA ALA A 301 1.79 22.47 -9.31
C ALA A 301 2.99 21.86 -10.07
N GLU A 302 4.14 21.69 -9.41
CA GLU A 302 5.32 21.04 -10.00
C GLU A 302 5.03 19.58 -10.38
N ALA A 303 4.46 18.79 -9.46
CA ALA A 303 4.12 17.39 -9.71
C ALA A 303 3.10 17.24 -10.86
N ARG A 304 2.19 18.21 -11.04
CA ARG A 304 1.24 18.25 -12.16
C ARG A 304 1.90 18.37 -13.54
N GLN A 305 3.10 18.93 -13.63
CA GLN A 305 3.75 19.15 -14.93
C GLN A 305 4.37 17.85 -15.50
N ALA A 306 4.80 16.93 -14.64
CA ALA A 306 5.60 15.78 -15.05
C ALA A 306 4.78 14.54 -15.48
N TRP A 307 3.57 14.35 -14.96
CA TRP A 307 2.88 13.05 -15.07
C TRP A 307 2.55 12.63 -16.52
N ARG A 308 2.24 13.57 -17.42
CA ARG A 308 1.86 13.28 -18.81
C ARG A 308 3.02 12.70 -19.63
N GLY A 309 4.26 13.12 -19.35
CA GLY A 309 5.45 12.58 -20.01
C GLY A 309 5.58 11.08 -19.72
N ILE A 310 5.51 10.73 -18.44
CA ILE A 310 5.72 9.36 -17.95
C ILE A 310 4.64 8.38 -18.46
N VAL A 311 3.42 8.87 -18.70
CA VAL A 311 2.35 8.04 -19.31
C VAL A 311 2.76 7.50 -20.69
N LYS A 312 3.53 8.26 -21.48
CA LYS A 312 4.03 7.82 -22.79
C LYS A 312 5.01 6.65 -22.66
N ASP A 313 5.84 6.66 -21.61
CA ASP A 313 6.80 5.59 -21.33
C ASP A 313 6.09 4.31 -20.89
N ILE A 314 5.04 4.43 -20.08
CA ILE A 314 4.17 3.30 -19.71
C ILE A 314 3.50 2.72 -20.95
N ASP A 315 2.96 3.56 -21.84
CA ASP A 315 2.31 3.11 -23.07
C ASP A 315 3.27 2.36 -23.99
N SER A 316 4.49 2.87 -24.15
CA SER A 316 5.54 2.24 -24.95
C SER A 316 5.96 0.89 -24.35
N ALA A 317 6.20 0.85 -23.03
CA ALA A 317 6.61 -0.37 -22.33
C ALA A 317 5.51 -1.44 -22.34
N ALA A 318 4.24 -1.06 -22.17
CA ALA A 318 3.11 -1.98 -22.19
C ALA A 318 2.85 -2.54 -23.59
N ARG A 319 2.93 -1.73 -24.65
CA ARG A 319 2.77 -2.22 -26.04
C ARG A 319 3.86 -3.20 -26.45
N ALA A 320 5.08 -3.05 -25.93
CA ALA A 320 6.14 -4.02 -26.17
C ALA A 320 5.87 -5.40 -25.53
N LEU A 321 4.91 -5.51 -24.61
CA LEU A 321 4.55 -6.75 -23.90
C LEU A 321 3.29 -7.42 -24.43
N LEU A 322 2.34 -6.67 -24.98
CA LEU A 322 0.96 -7.09 -25.26
C LEU A 322 0.70 -7.47 -26.71
#